data_AF-A0A0Q4Q518-F1
#
_entry.id   AF-A0A0Q4Q518-F1
#
_cell.length_a   1.000
_cell.length_b   1.000
_cell.length_c   1.000
_cell.angle_alpha   90.00
_cell.angle_beta   90.00
_cell.angle_gamma   90.00
#
_symmetry.space_group_name_H-M   'P 1'
#
loop_
_entity.id
_entity.type
_entity.pdbx_description
1 polymer ?
#
loop_
_entity_poly.entity_id
_entity_poly.type
_entity_poly.pdbx_seq_one_letter_code
_entity_poly.pdbx_strand_id
1 'polypeptide(L)'
;MVVINLAVMTAALVLATMMAVDLIGHIWRRRNLDKLRHPVTVWRGMVLCFATGIALRSGAAALVLWGWNPLRPADTGALLMLQRLIDPVAVTFGLSGLALAYMAAPGMVMQLRRRPHPVDFWTALPLLKRPAWIVLLSLLAALGVVATR
;
A
#
# COMPACT_ATOMS: atom_id res chain seq x y z
N MET A 1 -16.59 11.18 11.78
CA MET A 1 -15.88 11.34 10.50
C MET A 1 -14.36 11.26 10.64
N VAL A 2 -13.72 12.09 11.50
CA VAL A 2 -12.25 12.10 11.66
C VAL A 2 -11.69 10.73 12.11
N VAL A 3 -12.36 10.05 13.04
CA VAL A 3 -11.92 8.74 13.56
C VAL A 3 -11.86 7.66 12.48
N ILE A 4 -12.90 7.57 11.66
CA ILE A 4 -12.98 6.58 10.59
C ILE A 4 -11.91 6.86 9.54
N ASN A 5 -11.73 8.12 9.16
CA ASN A 5 -10.69 8.50 8.22
C ASN A 5 -9.29 8.19 8.78
N LEU A 6 -9.06 8.47 10.06
CA LEU A 6 -7.81 8.17 10.73
C LEU A 6 -7.53 6.65 10.78
N ALA A 7 -8.53 5.86 11.16
CA ALA A 7 -8.42 4.41 11.21
C ALA A 7 -8.12 3.82 9.84
N VAL A 8 -8.85 4.26 8.80
CA VAL A 8 -8.68 3.77 7.43
C VAL A 8 -7.31 4.16 6.87
N MET A 9 -6.86 5.40 7.04
CA MET A 9 -5.55 5.84 6.54
C MET A 9 -4.40 5.15 7.28
N THR A 10 -4.53 4.95 8.59
CA THR A 10 -3.53 4.21 9.38
C THR A 10 -3.48 2.74 8.99
N ALA A 11 -4.64 2.09 8.85
CA ALA A 11 -4.71 0.71 8.41
C ALA A 11 -4.14 0.53 6.99
N ALA A 12 -4.49 1.42 6.06
CA ALA A 12 -3.95 1.42 4.69
C ALA A 12 -2.43 1.60 4.69
N LEU A 13 -1.89 2.51 5.51
CA LEU A 13 -0.46 2.70 5.68
C LEU A 13 0.23 1.41 6.16
N VAL A 14 -0.26 0.81 7.24
CA VAL A 14 0.37 -0.39 7.82
C VAL A 14 0.29 -1.57 6.85
N LEU A 15 -0.85 -1.79 6.21
CA LEU A 15 -1.00 -2.87 5.23
C LEU A 15 -0.10 -2.67 4.01
N ALA A 16 -0.09 -1.46 3.44
CA ALA A 16 0.71 -1.16 2.26
C ALA A 16 2.21 -1.23 2.57
N THR A 17 2.65 -0.77 3.74
CA THR A 17 4.05 -0.90 4.18
C THR A 17 4.46 -2.35 4.42
N MET A 18 3.63 -3.15 5.08
CA MET A 18 3.90 -4.58 5.25
C MET A 18 4.03 -5.29 3.90
N MET A 19 3.13 -5.01 2.96
CA MET A 19 3.18 -5.57 1.62
C MET A 19 4.44 -5.11 0.87
N ALA A 20 4.78 -3.82 0.94
CA ALA A 20 5.98 -3.28 0.31
C ALA A 20 7.26 -3.92 0.89
N VAL A 21 7.38 -4.04 2.21
CA VAL A 21 8.54 -4.64 2.88
C VAL A 21 8.68 -6.12 2.53
N ASP A 22 7.58 -6.87 2.52
CA ASP A 22 7.58 -8.28 2.14
C ASP A 22 8.04 -8.49 0.69
N LEU A 23 7.51 -7.68 -0.23
CA LEU A 23 7.90 -7.66 -1.64
C LEU A 23 9.37 -7.29 -1.83
N ILE A 24 9.84 -6.22 -1.17
CA ILE A 24 11.24 -5.80 -1.20
C ILE A 24 12.14 -6.92 -0.66
N GLY A 25 11.78 -7.54 0.46
CA GLY A 25 12.53 -8.66 1.03
C GLY A 25 12.56 -9.88 0.10
N HIS A 26 11.49 -10.16 -0.62
CA HIS A 26 11.46 -11.21 -1.64
C HIS A 26 12.33 -10.89 -2.86
N ILE A 27 12.25 -9.67 -3.39
CA ILE A 27 13.08 -9.20 -4.50
C ILE A 27 14.55 -9.25 -4.09
N TRP A 28 14.89 -8.77 -2.90
CA TRP A 28 16.27 -8.73 -2.41
C TRP A 28 16.87 -10.13 -2.26
N ARG A 29 16.12 -11.06 -1.66
CA ARG A 29 16.57 -12.46 -1.48
C ARG A 29 16.75 -13.20 -2.80
N ARG A 30 16.01 -12.83 -3.84
CA ARG A 30 16.00 -13.53 -5.14
C ARG A 30 16.65 -12.72 -6.27
N ARG A 31 17.33 -11.61 -5.96
CA ARG A 31 17.92 -10.69 -6.95
C ARG A 31 18.90 -11.37 -7.92
N ASN A 32 19.54 -12.46 -7.50
CA ASN A 32 20.50 -13.20 -8.32
C ASN A 32 19.85 -14.29 -9.19
N LEU A 33 18.60 -14.66 -8.91
CA LEU A 33 17.88 -15.73 -9.60
C LEU A 33 16.82 -15.16 -10.57
N ASP A 34 16.22 -14.04 -10.21
CA ASP A 34 15.13 -13.44 -10.97
C ASP A 34 15.65 -12.61 -12.15
N LYS A 35 15.30 -13.03 -13.37
CA LYS A 35 15.56 -12.23 -14.59
C LYS A 35 14.54 -11.09 -14.70
N LEU A 36 14.98 -9.93 -15.20
CA LEU A 36 14.12 -8.74 -15.36
C LEU A 36 12.90 -8.96 -16.26
N ARG A 37 13.00 -9.87 -17.23
CA ARG A 37 11.92 -10.18 -18.19
C ARG A 37 11.00 -11.31 -17.74
N HIS A 38 11.20 -11.87 -16.55
CA HIS A 38 10.36 -12.94 -16.06
C HIS A 38 9.00 -12.37 -15.60
N PRO A 39 7.85 -13.00 -15.94
CA PRO A 39 6.52 -12.49 -15.59
C PRO A 39 6.35 -12.25 -14.08
N VAL A 40 7.00 -13.07 -13.26
CA VAL A 40 6.99 -12.93 -11.79
C VAL A 40 7.68 -11.63 -11.35
N THR A 41 8.79 -11.25 -11.98
CA THR A 41 9.53 -10.03 -11.66
C THR A 41 8.73 -8.79 -12.04
N VAL A 42 8.09 -8.82 -13.21
CA VAL A 42 7.21 -7.73 -13.68
C VAL A 42 5.99 -7.57 -12.75
N TRP A 43 5.37 -8.69 -12.36
CA TRP A 43 4.27 -8.68 -11.39
C TRP A 43 4.71 -8.11 -10.03
N ARG A 44 5.87 -8.55 -9.50
CA ARG A 44 6.41 -8.01 -8.23
C ARG A 44 6.70 -6.52 -8.31
N GLY A 45 7.29 -6.06 -9.42
CA GLY A 45 7.55 -4.64 -9.65
C GLY A 45 6.27 -3.81 -9.68
N MET A 46 5.27 -4.27 -10.42
CA MET A 46 3.95 -3.63 -10.47
C MET A 46 3.30 -3.53 -9.08
N VAL A 47 3.22 -4.64 -8.35
CA VAL A 47 2.60 -4.65 -7.01
C VAL A 47 3.41 -3.80 -6.04
N LEU A 48 4.73 -3.80 -6.13
CA LEU A 48 5.59 -2.94 -5.32
C LEU A 48 5.29 -1.47 -5.57
N CYS A 49 5.20 -1.03 -6.83
CA CYS A 49 4.85 0.34 -7.18
C CYS A 49 3.48 0.76 -6.61
N PHE A 50 2.47 -0.11 -6.67
CA PHE A 50 1.17 0.17 -6.05
C PHE A 50 1.26 0.21 -4.52
N ALA A 51 1.95 -0.74 -3.90
CA ALA A 51 2.13 -0.79 -2.45
C ALA A 51 2.84 0.46 -1.93
N THR A 52 3.93 0.88 -2.57
CA THR A 52 4.67 2.08 -2.17
C THR A 52 3.87 3.35 -2.41
N GLY A 53 3.17 3.46 -3.53
CA GLY A 53 2.29 4.60 -3.80
C GLY A 53 1.18 4.74 -2.75
N ILE A 54 0.52 3.63 -2.41
CA ILE A 54 -0.52 3.61 -1.36
C ILE A 54 0.09 3.94 -0.01
N ALA A 55 1.22 3.36 0.37
CA ALA A 55 1.90 3.62 1.64
C ALA A 55 2.27 5.09 1.80
N LEU A 56 2.84 5.72 0.76
CA LEU A 56 3.19 7.14 0.78
C LEU A 56 1.97 8.03 0.95
N ARG A 57 0.91 7.80 0.14
CA ARG A 57 -0.31 8.60 0.19
C ARG A 57 -1.06 8.45 1.51
N SER A 58 -1.27 7.21 1.95
CA SER A 58 -1.98 6.92 3.20
C SER A 58 -1.16 7.35 4.42
N GLY A 59 0.17 7.24 4.37
CA GLY A 59 1.07 7.73 5.40
C GLY A 59 1.04 9.24 5.57
N ALA A 60 1.12 9.98 4.47
CA ALA A 60 1.01 11.43 4.51
C ALA A 60 -0.35 11.89 5.06
N ALA A 61 -1.45 11.24 4.65
CA ALA A 61 -2.79 11.52 5.17
C ALA A 61 -2.92 11.16 6.66
N ALA A 62 -2.35 10.03 7.10
CA ALA A 62 -2.36 9.62 8.51
C ALA A 62 -1.58 10.60 9.39
N LEU A 63 -0.41 11.08 8.94
CA LEU A 63 0.41 12.07 9.64
C LEU A 63 -0.36 13.38 9.88
N VAL A 64 -1.07 13.89 8.87
CA VAL A 64 -1.91 15.08 9.01
C VAL A 64 -3.02 14.87 10.04
N LEU A 65 -3.64 13.69 10.04
CA LEU A 65 -4.70 13.37 10.99
C LEU A 65 -4.18 13.15 12.42
N TRP A 66 -2.98 12.56 12.59
CA TRP A 66 -2.33 12.43 13.90
C TRP A 66 -1.92 13.78 14.47
N GLY A 67 -1.33 14.64 13.63
CA GLY A 67 -0.85 15.97 14.00
C GLY A 67 -1.92 17.05 14.05
N TRP A 68 -3.18 16.70 13.78
CA TRP A 68 -4.27 17.68 13.78
C TRP A 68 -4.45 18.29 15.17
N ASN A 69 -4.28 19.62 15.25
CA ASN A 69 -4.46 20.41 16.47
C ASN A 69 -5.10 21.77 16.15
N PRO A 70 -6.32 22.06 16.67
CA PRO A 70 -7.02 23.31 16.40
C PRO A 70 -6.35 24.53 17.05
N LEU A 71 -5.56 24.34 18.12
CA LEU A 71 -4.90 25.43 18.84
C LEU A 71 -3.59 25.88 18.16
N ARG A 72 -3.05 25.08 17.24
CA ARG A 72 -1.81 25.37 16.51
C ARG A 72 -2.01 25.12 15.01
N PRO A 73 -2.66 26.06 14.31
CA PRO A 73 -2.96 25.90 12.88
C PRO A 73 -1.70 25.91 12.01
N ALA A 74 -0.62 26.58 12.43
CA ALA A 74 0.64 26.61 11.71
C ALA A 74 1.27 25.21 11.57
N ASP A 75 1.27 24.41 12.64
CA ASP A 75 1.82 23.05 12.65
C ASP A 75 1.02 22.12 11.72
N THR A 76 -0.31 22.23 11.78
CA THR A 76 -1.22 21.46 10.90
C THR A 76 -1.04 21.88 9.43
N GLY A 77 -0.83 23.18 9.17
CA GLY A 77 -0.56 23.71 7.83
C GLY A 77 0.74 23.18 7.21
N ALA A 78 1.81 23.06 8.01
CA ALA A 78 3.07 22.47 7.55
C ALA A 78 2.91 20.99 7.17
N LEU A 79 2.16 20.22 7.95
CA LEU A 79 1.87 18.80 7.64
C LEU A 79 1.03 18.66 6.37
N LEU A 80 0.06 19.55 6.15
CA LEU A 80 -0.73 19.59 4.92
C LEU A 80 0.16 19.93 3.70
N MET A 81 1.07 20.90 3.84
CA MET A 81 2.03 21.23 2.78
C MET A 81 2.93 20.03 2.45
N LEU A 82 3.45 19.34 3.47
CA LEU A 82 4.23 18.12 3.29
C LEU A 82 3.42 17.04 2.56
N GLN A 83 2.15 16.84 2.92
CA GLN A 83 1.27 15.92 2.21
C GLN A 83 1.14 16.27 0.73
N ARG A 84 0.99 17.55 0.38
CA ARG A 84 0.91 17.99 -1.02
C ARG A 84 2.20 17.78 -1.80
N LEU A 85 3.35 17.78 -1.14
CA LEU A 85 4.65 17.44 -1.77
C LEU A 85 4.81 15.94 -1.99
N ILE A 86 4.24 15.11 -1.12
CA ILE A 86 4.30 13.65 -1.23
C ILE A 86 3.29 13.12 -2.25
N ASP A 87 2.12 13.75 -2.37
CA ASP A 87 1.05 13.37 -3.31
C ASP A 87 1.55 13.11 -4.76
N PRO A 88 2.31 14.00 -5.42
CA PRO A 88 2.79 13.74 -6.78
C PRO A 88 3.75 12.55 -6.86
N VAL A 89 4.59 12.34 -5.84
CA VAL A 89 5.49 11.17 -5.76
C VAL A 89 4.66 9.88 -5.60
N ALA A 90 3.63 9.89 -4.75
CA ALA A 90 2.74 8.75 -4.61
C ALA A 90 1.99 8.44 -5.92
N VAL A 91 1.57 9.47 -6.66
CA VAL A 91 0.91 9.33 -7.95
C VAL A 91 1.86 8.76 -9.01
N THR A 92 3.13 9.18 -9.09
CA THR A 92 4.07 8.59 -10.05
C THR A 92 4.31 7.11 -9.78
N PHE A 93 4.33 6.68 -8.52
CA PHE A 93 4.34 5.25 -8.16
C PHE A 93 3.07 4.51 -8.63
N GLY A 94 1.89 5.09 -8.43
CA GLY A 94 0.64 4.50 -8.96
C GLY A 94 0.62 4.40 -10.49
N LEU A 95 1.05 5.46 -11.18
CA LEU A 95 1.10 5.52 -12.65
C LEU A 95 2.15 4.57 -13.24
N SER A 96 3.32 4.45 -12.61
CA SER A 96 4.35 3.48 -13.03
C SER A 96 3.89 2.04 -12.85
N GLY A 97 3.19 1.72 -11.75
CA GLY A 97 2.55 0.42 -11.57
C GLY A 97 1.53 0.12 -12.68
N LEU A 98 0.71 1.11 -13.04
CA LEU A 98 -0.28 0.97 -14.11
C LEU A 98 0.36 0.84 -15.51
N ALA A 99 1.42 1.60 -15.77
CA ALA A 99 2.19 1.49 -17.01
C ALA A 99 2.82 0.10 -17.16
N LEU A 100 3.41 -0.44 -16.09
CA LEU A 100 3.93 -1.81 -16.06
C LEU A 100 2.82 -2.83 -16.32
N ALA A 101 1.64 -2.66 -15.70
CA ALA A 101 0.49 -3.53 -15.92
C ALA A 101 0.06 -3.54 -17.40
N TYR A 102 -0.05 -2.36 -18.01
CA TYR A 102 -0.45 -2.21 -19.40
C TYR A 102 0.57 -2.85 -20.36
N MET A 103 1.86 -2.61 -20.15
CA MET A 103 2.92 -3.22 -20.95
C MET A 103 3.00 -4.75 -20.78
N ALA A 104 2.71 -5.26 -19.57
CA ALA A 104 2.76 -6.69 -19.27
C ALA A 104 1.55 -7.48 -19.76
N ALA A 105 0.40 -6.82 -19.94
CA ALA A 105 -0.88 -7.46 -20.20
C ALA A 105 -0.86 -8.42 -21.41
N PRO A 106 -0.34 -8.07 -22.61
CA PRO A 106 -0.35 -8.98 -23.76
C PRO A 106 0.41 -10.28 -23.50
N GLY A 107 1.59 -10.17 -22.87
CA GLY A 107 2.44 -11.31 -22.54
C GLY A 107 1.85 -12.20 -21.45
N MET A 108 1.34 -11.59 -20.37
CA MET A 108 0.72 -12.34 -19.26
C MET A 108 -0.57 -13.04 -19.69
N VAL A 109 -1.46 -12.34 -20.42
CA VAL A 109 -2.75 -12.92 -20.86
C VAL A 109 -2.52 -14.10 -21.79
N MET A 110 -1.58 -13.99 -22.75
CA MET A 110 -1.24 -15.09 -23.64
C MET A 110 -0.70 -16.30 -22.87
N GLN A 111 0.10 -16.08 -21.83
CA GLN A 111 0.67 -17.14 -20.99
C GLN A 111 -0.39 -17.81 -20.10
N LEU A 112 -1.27 -17.03 -19.47
CA LEU A 112 -2.38 -17.52 -18.64
C LEU A 112 -3.41 -18.33 -19.45
N ARG A 113 -3.65 -17.96 -20.72
CA ARG A 113 -4.52 -18.74 -21.63
C ARG A 113 -3.93 -20.09 -22.01
N ARG A 114 -2.61 -20.20 -22.12
CA ARG A 114 -1.92 -21.45 -22.50
C ARG A 114 -1.81 -22.44 -21.34
N ARG A 115 -1.64 -21.94 -20.12
CA ARG A 115 -1.59 -22.76 -18.90
C ARG A 115 -2.40 -22.07 -17.80
N PRO A 116 -3.72 -22.33 -17.74
CA PRO A 116 -4.53 -21.80 -16.66
C PRO A 116 -4.05 -22.43 -15.35
N HIS A 117 -3.57 -21.60 -14.44
CA HIS A 117 -3.38 -22.03 -13.06
C HIS A 117 -4.71 -21.86 -12.32
N PRO A 118 -5.23 -22.91 -11.65
CA PRO A 118 -6.40 -22.75 -10.81
C PRO A 118 -6.07 -21.76 -9.70
N VAL A 119 -6.80 -20.64 -9.67
CA VAL A 119 -6.66 -19.64 -8.61
C VAL A 119 -7.75 -19.91 -7.58
N ASP A 120 -7.41 -20.67 -6.55
CA ASP A 120 -8.34 -20.94 -5.45
C ASP A 120 -8.26 -19.84 -4.39
N PHE A 121 -9.08 -18.80 -4.56
CA PHE A 121 -9.17 -17.67 -3.62
C PHE A 121 -9.62 -18.12 -2.22
N TRP A 122 -10.47 -19.13 -2.14
CA TRP A 122 -11.03 -19.63 -0.88
C TRP A 122 -9.98 -20.30 0.00
N THR A 123 -9.02 -21.00 -0.60
CA THR A 123 -7.92 -21.65 0.13
C THR A 123 -6.89 -20.63 0.65
N ALA A 124 -6.84 -19.45 0.02
CA ALA A 124 -5.98 -18.33 0.41
C ALA A 124 -6.59 -17.40 1.47
N LEU A 125 -7.88 -17.54 1.82
CA LEU A 125 -8.53 -16.80 2.92
C LEU A 125 -7.74 -16.71 4.24
N PRO A 126 -7.09 -17.78 4.75
CA PRO A 126 -6.29 -17.69 5.96
C PRO A 126 -5.12 -16.70 5.85
N LEU A 127 -4.61 -16.41 4.65
CA LEU A 127 -3.59 -15.37 4.43
C LEU A 127 -4.13 -13.97 4.73
N LEU A 128 -5.45 -13.76 4.61
CA LEU A 128 -6.13 -12.51 4.93
C LEU A 128 -6.33 -12.29 6.45
N LYS A 129 -6.18 -13.32 7.29
CA LYS A 129 -6.43 -13.20 8.73
C LYS A 129 -5.49 -12.20 9.40
N ARG A 130 -4.20 -12.23 9.05
CA ARG A 130 -3.19 -11.30 9.59
C ARG A 130 -3.51 -9.84 9.23
N PRO A 131 -3.71 -9.47 7.95
CA PRO A 131 -4.05 -8.10 7.59
C PRO A 131 -5.42 -7.67 8.16
N ALA A 132 -6.41 -8.56 8.24
CA ALA A 132 -7.70 -8.24 8.89
C ALA A 132 -7.55 -7.88 10.38
N TRP A 133 -6.70 -8.59 11.13
CA TRP A 133 -6.40 -8.25 12.52
C TRP A 133 -5.73 -6.88 12.66
N ILE A 134 -4.83 -6.53 11.75
CA ILE A 134 -4.16 -5.23 11.76
C ILE A 134 -5.16 -4.09 11.52
N VAL A 135 -6.10 -4.27 10.59
CA VAL A 135 -7.18 -3.29 10.36
C VAL A 135 -8.02 -3.12 11.63
N LEU A 136 -8.40 -4.23 12.26
CA LEU A 136 -9.21 -4.22 13.48
C LEU A 136 -8.48 -3.53 14.65
N LEU A 137 -7.21 -3.88 14.88
CA LEU A 137 -6.38 -3.24 15.91
C LEU A 137 -6.16 -1.76 15.64
N SER A 138 -5.96 -1.36 14.37
CA SER A 138 -5.81 0.05 13.98
C SER A 138 -7.10 0.84 14.26
N LEU A 139 -8.26 0.21 14.06
CA LEU A 139 -9.56 0.81 14.35
C LEU A 139 -9.79 0.97 15.86
N LEU A 140 -9.43 -0.03 16.66
CA LEU A 140 -9.46 0.05 18.12
C LEU A 140 -8.51 1.13 18.66
N ALA A 141 -7.29 1.21 18.12
CA ALA A 141 -6.32 2.24 18.49
C ALA A 141 -6.82 3.65 18.13
N ALA A 142 -7.40 3.82 16.94
CA ALA A 142 -7.98 5.10 16.52
C ALA A 142 -9.15 5.53 17.42
N LEU A 143 -10.02 4.58 17.83
CA LEU A 143 -11.07 4.85 18.80
C LEU A 143 -10.50 5.26 20.17
N GLY A 144 -9.46 4.56 20.64
CA GLY A 144 -8.79 4.87 21.90
C GLY A 144 -8.17 6.28 21.92
N VAL A 145 -7.43 6.65 20.87
CA VAL A 145 -6.81 7.98 20.75
C VAL A 145 -7.84 9.11 20.74
N VAL A 146 -9.01 8.88 20.14
CA VAL A 146 -10.05 9.90 20.08
C VAL A 146 -10.84 9.96 21.39
N ALA A 147 -11.08 8.83 22.06
CA ALA A 147 -11.74 8.82 23.36
C ALA A 147 -10.90 9.42 24.48
N THR A 148 -9.57 9.49 24.30
CA THR A 148 -8.62 10.01 25.30
C THR A 148 -8.12 11.43 25.02
N ARG A 149 -8.52 12.02 23.89
CA ARG A 149 -8.30 13.44 23.56
C ARG A 149 -9.48 14.29 24.02
#